data_AF-A0A6A8G268-F1
#
_entry.id   AF-A0A6A8G268-F1
#
_cell.length_a   1.000
_cell.length_b   1.000
_cell.length_c   1.000
_cell.angle_alpha   90.00
_cell.angle_beta   90.00
_cell.angle_gamma   90.00
#
_symmetry.space_group_name_H-M   'P 1'
#
loop_
_entity.id
_entity.type
_entity.pdbx_description
1 polymer ?
#
loop_
_entity_poly.entity_id
_entity_poly.type
_entity_poly.pdbx_seq_one_letter_code
_entity_poly.pdbx_strand_id
1 'polypeptide(L)'
;MTTFDAKKLKKEYLDWYNQILEFSNLSNNSVKIDTPFKDNSLDNLKIYALYDQSRDMITLTDDGYTIFGLENNGVSINKFKKRKKIFEEHLSAYGIKYNDKTHEIFVQTNFKNFNKSKHNLLQCLIFVNDMYLLSNPKSQNIFTEDVANKLDEHNIYYGRDIPIIGSSGVVHNFDFFISAKKNQK
;
A
#
# COMPACT_ATOMS: atom_id res chain seq x y z
N MET A 1 43.65 10.63 -2.67
CA MET A 1 42.76 9.46 -2.65
C MET A 1 41.54 9.81 -1.82
N THR A 2 40.33 9.66 -2.36
CA THR A 2 39.10 9.75 -1.59
C THR A 2 39.07 8.57 -0.62
N THR A 3 39.24 8.84 0.67
CA THR A 3 39.16 7.82 1.71
C THR A 3 37.71 7.35 1.81
N PHE A 4 37.50 6.05 1.62
CA PHE A 4 36.20 5.40 1.81
C PHE A 4 35.95 5.26 3.32
N ASP A 5 35.17 6.18 3.89
CA ASP A 5 34.98 6.34 5.34
C ASP A 5 33.49 6.31 5.71
N ALA A 6 33.16 5.55 6.75
CA ALA A 6 31.77 5.35 7.19
C ALA A 6 31.10 6.63 7.70
N LYS A 7 31.85 7.54 8.35
CA LYS A 7 31.29 8.82 8.83
C LYS A 7 30.97 9.73 7.66
N LYS A 8 31.83 9.76 6.64
CA LYS A 8 31.58 10.47 5.39
C LYS A 8 30.32 9.92 4.70
N LEU A 9 30.21 8.60 4.51
CA LEU A 9 29.02 8.00 3.88
C LEU A 9 27.73 8.33 4.64
N LYS A 10 27.74 8.25 5.98
CA LYS A 10 26.60 8.64 6.81
C LYS A 10 26.23 10.11 6.61
N LYS A 11 27.21 11.02 6.59
CA LYS A 11 26.98 12.45 6.39
C LYS A 11 26.34 12.73 5.03
N GLU A 12 26.94 12.21 3.96
CA GLU A 12 26.43 12.39 2.59
C GLU A 12 24.97 11.89 2.46
N TYR A 13 24.67 10.73 3.06
CA TYR A 13 23.32 10.19 3.06
C TYR A 13 22.31 11.09 3.82
N LEU A 14 22.67 11.58 5.01
CA LEU A 14 21.80 12.46 5.77
C LEU A 14 21.61 13.82 5.09
N ASP A 15 22.66 14.35 4.45
CA ASP A 15 22.58 15.59 3.68
C ASP A 15 21.62 15.43 2.49
N TRP A 16 21.73 14.34 1.72
CA TRP A 16 20.78 14.00 0.66
C TRP A 16 19.36 13.82 1.20
N TYR A 17 19.19 13.06 2.28
CA TYR A 17 17.87 12.82 2.88
C TYR A 17 17.20 14.11 3.36
N ASN A 18 17.97 15.05 3.91
CA ASN A 18 17.47 16.37 4.34
C ASN A 18 17.04 17.26 3.15
N GLN A 19 17.60 17.05 1.96
CA GLN A 19 17.18 17.82 0.76
C GLN A 19 15.80 17.42 0.25
N ILE A 20 15.36 16.19 0.53
CA ILE A 20 14.11 15.61 0.00
C ILE A 20 13.03 15.41 1.07
N LEU A 21 13.39 15.55 2.34
CA LEU A 21 12.46 15.56 3.47
C LEU A 21 11.97 16.98 3.71
N GLU A 22 10.68 17.24 3.48
CA GLU A 22 10.12 18.59 3.62
C GLU A 22 9.17 18.69 4.82
N PHE A 23 9.28 19.78 5.55
CA PHE A 23 8.37 20.17 6.62
C PHE A 23 7.81 21.54 6.28
N SER A 24 6.49 21.67 6.25
CA SER A 24 5.81 22.93 5.94
C SER A 24 4.69 23.21 6.94
N ASN A 25 4.64 24.42 7.47
CA ASN A 25 3.55 24.85 8.34
C ASN A 25 2.28 25.05 7.50
N LEU A 26 1.19 24.37 7.87
CA LEU A 26 -0.14 24.60 7.30
C LEU A 26 -0.91 25.67 8.10
N SER A 27 -0.64 25.75 9.41
CA SER A 27 -1.15 26.78 10.31
C SER A 27 -0.21 26.95 11.51
N ASN A 28 -0.59 27.78 12.49
CA ASN A 28 0.18 27.95 13.73
C ASN A 28 0.37 26.64 14.52
N ASN A 29 -0.56 25.69 14.38
CA ASN A 29 -0.58 24.45 15.17
C ASN A 29 -0.62 23.19 14.28
N SER A 30 -0.34 23.31 12.98
CA SER A 30 -0.31 22.16 12.08
C SER A 30 0.87 22.22 11.11
N VAL A 31 1.55 21.08 10.98
CA VAL A 31 2.70 20.89 10.10
C VAL A 31 2.44 19.70 9.19
N LYS A 32 2.65 19.88 7.89
CA LYS A 32 2.74 18.78 6.92
C LYS A 32 4.20 18.34 6.81
N ILE A 33 4.39 17.03 6.74
CA ILE A 33 5.68 16.39 6.59
C ILE A 33 5.63 15.50 5.35
N ASP A 34 6.28 15.92 4.28
CA ASP A 34 6.43 15.11 3.06
C ASP A 34 7.66 14.23 3.21
N THR A 35 7.46 12.91 3.31
CA THR A 35 8.56 11.96 3.45
C THR A 35 9.04 11.51 2.07
N PRO A 36 10.33 11.18 1.90
CA PRO A 36 10.83 10.68 0.62
C PRO A 36 10.46 9.22 0.33
N PHE A 37 9.57 8.61 1.14
CA PHE A 37 9.08 7.26 0.93
C PHE A 37 7.83 7.31 0.06
N LYS A 38 7.79 6.41 -0.92
CA LYS A 38 6.74 6.39 -1.92
C LYS A 38 5.61 5.45 -1.53
N ASP A 39 4.39 5.86 -1.85
CA ASP A 39 3.23 4.98 -1.87
C ASP A 39 3.16 4.19 -3.21
N ASN A 40 2.12 3.37 -3.36
CA ASN A 40 1.88 2.58 -4.56
C ASN A 40 1.59 3.41 -5.82
N SER A 41 1.30 4.71 -5.68
CA SER A 41 1.07 5.67 -6.76
C SER A 41 2.31 6.51 -7.07
N LEU A 42 3.45 6.21 -6.43
CA LEU A 42 4.73 6.93 -6.53
C LEU A 42 4.70 8.34 -5.93
N ASP A 43 3.68 8.64 -5.13
CA ASP A 43 3.58 9.87 -4.36
C ASP A 43 4.31 9.73 -3.03
N ASN A 44 4.80 10.85 -2.51
CA ASN A 44 5.40 10.87 -1.17
C ASN A 44 4.33 10.59 -0.12
N LEU A 45 4.60 9.63 0.77
CA LEU A 45 3.85 9.42 2.00
C LEU A 45 3.94 10.68 2.86
N LYS A 46 2.77 11.18 3.27
CA LYS A 46 2.63 12.43 4.03
C LYS A 46 2.21 12.13 5.45
N ILE A 47 2.76 12.88 6.40
CA ILE A 47 2.36 12.85 7.79
C ILE A 47 1.97 14.27 8.20
N TYR A 48 0.85 14.42 8.90
CA TYR A 48 0.43 15.67 9.49
C TYR A 48 0.65 15.62 11.00
N ALA A 49 1.30 16.67 11.52
CA ALA A 49 1.47 16.89 12.95
C ALA A 49 0.53 18.00 13.41
N LEU A 50 -0.41 17.67 14.30
CA LEU A 50 -1.40 18.58 14.86
C LEU A 50 -1.09 18.80 16.34
N TYR A 51 -0.75 20.03 16.72
CA TYR A 51 -0.38 20.36 18.09
C TYR A 51 -1.58 20.92 18.87
N ASP A 52 -1.95 20.20 19.94
CA ASP A 52 -2.89 20.67 20.94
C ASP A 52 -2.13 21.37 22.08
N GLN A 53 -2.14 22.69 22.04
CA GLN A 53 -1.49 23.55 23.03
C GLN A 53 -2.08 23.39 24.45
N SER A 54 -3.36 23.07 24.58
CA SER A 54 -4.03 22.94 25.88
C SER A 54 -3.59 21.69 26.63
N ARG A 55 -3.24 20.63 25.89
CA ARG A 55 -2.82 19.34 26.41
C ARG A 55 -1.33 19.08 26.29
N ASP A 56 -0.57 20.00 25.67
CA ASP A 56 0.84 19.82 25.30
C ASP A 56 1.09 18.48 24.57
N MET A 57 0.24 18.20 23.58
CA MET A 57 0.22 16.93 22.87
C MET A 57 0.19 17.13 21.36
N ILE A 58 0.91 16.27 20.65
CA ILE A 58 0.99 16.24 19.19
C ILE A 58 0.28 14.98 18.70
N THR A 59 -0.66 15.13 17.79
CA THR A 59 -1.20 14.00 17.01
C THR A 59 -0.47 13.93 15.69
N LEU A 60 0.15 12.80 15.39
CA LEU A 60 0.68 12.48 14.08
C LEU A 60 -0.33 11.59 13.35
N THR A 61 -0.75 11.95 12.14
CA THR A 61 -1.77 11.24 11.36
C THR A 61 -1.41 11.24 9.87
N ASP A 62 -1.90 10.26 9.12
CA ASP A 62 -1.86 10.25 7.65
C ASP A 62 -3.13 10.85 7.00
N ASP A 63 -4.07 11.36 7.81
CA ASP A 63 -5.36 11.90 7.38
C ASP A 63 -6.22 10.88 6.58
N GLY A 64 -5.99 9.59 6.83
CA GLY A 64 -6.71 8.48 6.19
C GLY A 64 -6.28 8.17 4.75
N TYR A 65 -5.26 8.86 4.24
CA TYR A 65 -4.83 8.75 2.84
C TYR A 65 -4.33 7.33 2.49
N THR A 66 -3.63 6.65 3.40
CA THR A 66 -3.06 5.34 3.11
C THR A 66 -4.15 4.29 2.90
N ILE A 67 -5.19 4.32 3.73
CA ILE A 67 -6.34 3.42 3.60
C ILE A 67 -7.14 3.73 2.34
N PHE A 68 -7.36 5.02 2.05
CA PHE A 68 -8.00 5.44 0.81
C PHE A 68 -7.25 4.93 -0.43
N GLY A 69 -5.92 5.03 -0.44
CA GLY A 69 -5.07 4.50 -1.51
C GLY A 69 -5.22 2.98 -1.69
N LEU A 70 -5.27 2.22 -0.60
CA LEU A 70 -5.53 0.78 -0.67
C LEU A 70 -6.92 0.47 -1.23
N GLU A 71 -7.95 1.17 -0.78
CA GLU A 71 -9.33 0.94 -1.21
C GLU A 71 -9.52 1.27 -2.69
N ASN A 72 -8.90 2.34 -3.18
CA ASN A 72 -8.87 2.68 -4.61
C ASN A 72 -8.17 1.60 -5.46
N ASN A 73 -7.21 0.88 -4.88
CA ASN A 73 -6.54 -0.27 -5.50
C ASN A 73 -7.30 -1.60 -5.24
N GLY A 74 -8.57 -1.54 -4.80
CA GLY A 74 -9.43 -2.71 -4.58
C GLY A 74 -9.13 -3.49 -3.30
N VAL A 75 -8.36 -2.92 -2.37
CA VAL A 75 -7.90 -3.58 -1.16
C VAL A 75 -8.64 -3.06 0.06
N SER A 76 -9.71 -3.75 0.44
CA SER A 76 -10.40 -3.49 1.70
C SER A 76 -9.74 -4.23 2.87
N ILE A 77 -9.24 -3.50 3.87
CA ILE A 77 -8.65 -4.07 5.10
C ILE A 77 -9.70 -4.83 5.92
N ASN A 78 -10.90 -4.25 6.05
CA ASN A 78 -11.97 -4.77 6.89
C ASN A 78 -12.72 -5.99 6.29
N LYS A 79 -12.59 -6.24 4.97
CA LYS A 79 -13.31 -7.32 4.28
C LYS A 79 -12.89 -8.73 4.71
N PHE A 80 -11.64 -8.93 5.12
CA PHE A 80 -11.10 -10.26 5.45
C PHE A 80 -10.44 -10.28 6.83
N LYS A 81 -10.90 -11.18 7.72
CA LYS A 81 -10.41 -11.29 9.11
C LYS A 81 -8.88 -11.43 9.22
N LYS A 82 -8.26 -12.23 8.34
CA LYS A 82 -6.79 -12.43 8.33
C LYS A 82 -6.03 -11.14 8.00
N ARG A 83 -6.53 -10.36 7.02
CA ARG A 83 -5.91 -9.09 6.62
C ARG A 83 -6.07 -8.04 7.72
N LYS A 84 -7.27 -7.92 8.28
CA LYS A 84 -7.54 -7.05 9.43
C LYS A 84 -6.62 -7.38 10.62
N LYS A 85 -6.47 -8.67 10.93
CA LYS A 85 -5.56 -9.13 11.99
C LYS A 85 -4.10 -8.71 11.74
N ILE A 86 -3.57 -8.95 10.53
CA ILE A 86 -2.21 -8.54 10.15
C ILE A 86 -2.02 -7.02 10.30
N PHE A 87 -3.00 -6.25 9.82
CA PHE A 87 -3.01 -4.78 9.95
C PHE A 87 -2.97 -4.35 11.42
N GLU A 88 -3.88 -4.86 12.26
CA GLU A 88 -3.98 -4.50 13.67
C GLU A 88 -2.75 -4.93 14.48
N GLU A 89 -2.24 -6.14 14.25
CA GLU A 89 -1.03 -6.64 14.91
C GLU A 89 0.19 -5.78 14.58
N HIS A 90 0.31 -5.36 13.31
CA HIS A 90 1.42 -4.50 12.89
C HIS A 90 1.31 -3.11 13.51
N LEU A 91 0.15 -2.45 13.47
CA LEU A 91 -0.03 -1.15 14.12
C LEU A 91 0.26 -1.20 15.63
N SER A 92 -0.24 -2.25 16.31
CA SER A 92 -0.05 -2.44 17.74
C SER A 92 1.43 -2.56 18.11
N ALA A 93 2.24 -3.27 17.32
CA ALA A 93 3.67 -3.45 17.57
C ALA A 93 4.46 -2.12 17.58
N TYR A 94 3.97 -1.08 16.88
CA TYR A 94 4.59 0.24 16.82
C TYR A 94 3.90 1.28 17.71
N GLY A 95 2.83 0.89 18.43
CA GLY A 95 2.02 1.81 19.24
C GLY A 95 1.16 2.77 18.41
N ILE A 96 0.85 2.39 17.17
CA ILE A 96 0.03 3.17 16.23
C ILE A 96 -1.44 2.72 16.36
N LYS A 97 -2.35 3.68 16.19
CA LYS A 97 -3.78 3.48 16.28
C LYS A 97 -4.43 3.69 14.92
N TYR A 98 -5.61 3.13 14.77
CA TYR A 98 -6.46 3.30 13.60
C TYR A 98 -7.83 3.79 14.06
N ASN A 99 -8.40 4.76 13.34
CA ASN A 99 -9.74 5.26 13.59
C ASN A 99 -10.71 4.69 12.55
N ASP A 100 -11.58 3.76 12.93
CA ASP A 100 -12.55 3.14 12.02
C ASP A 100 -13.55 4.13 11.37
N LYS A 101 -13.73 5.33 11.93
CA LYS A 101 -14.68 6.34 11.40
C LYS A 101 -14.04 7.28 10.39
N THR A 102 -12.81 7.72 10.66
CA THR A 102 -12.08 8.67 9.80
C THR A 102 -11.07 7.97 8.90
N HIS A 103 -10.83 6.68 9.10
CA HIS A 103 -9.81 5.88 8.43
C HIS A 103 -8.36 6.32 8.67
N GLU A 104 -8.14 7.23 9.64
CA GLU A 104 -6.82 7.73 9.98
C GLU A 104 -5.96 6.69 10.70
N ILE A 105 -4.70 6.60 10.30
CA ILE A 105 -3.64 5.89 11.01
C ILE A 105 -2.82 6.94 11.76
N PHE A 106 -2.85 6.87 13.10
CA PHE A 106 -2.37 7.96 13.93
C PHE A 106 -1.69 7.53 15.22
N VAL A 107 -0.93 8.44 15.81
CA VAL A 107 -0.34 8.31 17.14
C VAL A 107 -0.33 9.64 17.87
N GLN A 108 -0.63 9.61 19.17
CA GLN A 108 -0.51 10.76 20.05
C GLN A 108 0.83 10.71 20.79
N THR A 109 1.57 11.81 20.76
CA THR A 109 2.93 11.92 21.30
C THR A 109 3.18 13.31 21.89
N ASN A 110 4.32 13.51 22.53
CA ASN A 110 4.83 14.83 22.91
C ASN A 110 6.13 15.14 22.14
N PHE A 111 6.67 16.36 22.32
CA PHE A 111 7.91 16.79 21.67
C PHE A 111 9.10 15.88 21.97
N LYS A 112 9.23 15.37 23.21
CA LYS A 112 10.33 14.48 23.61
C LYS A 112 10.36 13.18 22.77
N ASN A 113 9.19 12.63 22.47
CA ASN A 113 9.05 11.37 21.74
C ASN A 113 8.75 11.55 20.24
N PHE A 114 8.59 12.80 19.76
CA PHE A 114 8.17 13.12 18.40
C PHE A 114 8.93 12.33 17.33
N ASN A 115 10.27 12.31 17.39
CA ASN A 115 11.10 11.64 16.39
C ASN A 115 10.82 10.13 16.31
N LYS A 116 10.70 9.47 17.47
CA LYS A 116 10.40 8.04 17.55
C LYS A 116 8.99 7.74 17.06
N SER A 117 8.00 8.51 17.52
CA SER A 117 6.60 8.33 17.13
C SER A 117 6.38 8.57 15.64
N LYS A 118 7.03 9.60 15.06
CA LYS A 118 7.00 9.88 13.62
C LYS A 118 7.63 8.74 12.82
N HIS A 119 8.79 8.24 13.26
CA HIS A 119 9.44 7.10 12.61
C HIS A 119 8.57 5.84 12.65
N ASN A 120 8.01 5.51 13.82
CA ASN A 120 7.09 4.38 14.00
C ASN A 120 5.86 4.50 13.10
N LEU A 121 5.24 5.69 13.04
CA LEU A 121 4.10 5.94 12.15
C LEU A 121 4.50 5.69 10.70
N LEU A 122 5.62 6.27 10.25
CA LEU A 122 6.11 6.08 8.88
C LEU A 122 6.35 4.60 8.54
N GLN A 123 6.93 3.81 9.45
CA GLN A 123 7.10 2.37 9.25
C GLN A 123 5.76 1.66 9.05
N CYS A 124 4.75 2.01 9.85
CA CYS A 124 3.40 1.49 9.67
C CYS A 124 2.78 1.94 8.35
N LEU A 125 2.92 3.20 7.93
CA LEU A 125 2.35 3.68 6.67
C LEU A 125 2.96 2.95 5.46
N ILE A 126 4.28 2.72 5.45
CA ILE A 126 4.94 1.93 4.41
C ILE A 126 4.37 0.51 4.38
N PHE A 127 4.30 -0.15 5.55
CA PHE A 127 3.75 -1.50 5.63
C PHE A 127 2.30 -1.58 5.16
N VAL A 128 1.44 -0.66 5.62
CA VAL A 128 0.03 -0.63 5.24
C VAL A 128 -0.11 -0.35 3.76
N ASN A 129 0.64 0.61 3.21
CA ASN A 129 0.70 0.82 1.76
C ASN A 129 1.01 -0.49 1.03
N ASP A 130 2.04 -1.22 1.45
CA ASP A 130 2.47 -2.50 0.85
C ASP A 130 1.47 -3.65 1.05
N MET A 131 0.48 -3.52 1.94
CA MET A 131 -0.61 -4.48 2.04
C MET A 131 -1.46 -4.54 0.76
N TYR A 132 -1.26 -3.63 -0.21
CA TYR A 132 -1.84 -3.79 -1.55
C TYR A 132 -1.40 -5.10 -2.21
N LEU A 133 -0.19 -5.60 -1.90
CA LEU A 133 0.33 -6.90 -2.35
C LEU A 133 -0.44 -8.09 -1.76
N LEU A 134 -1.13 -7.89 -0.63
CA LEU A 134 -2.02 -8.88 -0.03
C LEU A 134 -3.43 -8.83 -0.64
N SER A 135 -3.66 -7.99 -1.66
CA SER A 135 -4.74 -8.24 -2.60
C SER A 135 -4.55 -9.64 -3.16
N ASN A 136 -5.60 -10.47 -3.13
CA ASN A 136 -5.53 -11.75 -3.83
C ASN A 136 -5.14 -11.49 -5.31
N PRO A 137 -4.62 -12.50 -6.03
CA PRO A 137 -4.50 -12.50 -7.50
C PRO A 137 -5.87 -12.42 -8.23
N LYS A 138 -6.90 -11.89 -7.57
CA LYS A 138 -8.26 -11.76 -8.06
C LYS A 138 -8.39 -10.91 -9.31
N SER A 139 -7.42 -10.10 -9.72
CA SER A 139 -7.50 -9.47 -11.05
C SER A 139 -7.49 -10.53 -12.17
N GLN A 140 -6.70 -11.61 -12.03
CA GLN A 140 -6.76 -12.76 -12.94
C GLN A 140 -8.06 -13.55 -12.76
N ASN A 141 -8.46 -13.89 -11.52
CA ASN A 141 -9.68 -14.69 -11.32
C ASN A 141 -10.99 -13.92 -11.66
N ILE A 142 -11.09 -12.62 -11.41
CA ILE A 142 -12.24 -11.78 -11.77
C ILE A 142 -12.30 -11.60 -13.28
N PHE A 143 -11.18 -11.29 -13.94
CA PHE A 143 -11.16 -11.20 -15.39
C PHE A 143 -11.60 -12.52 -16.05
N THR A 144 -11.06 -13.64 -15.57
CA THR A 144 -11.45 -14.97 -16.04
C THR A 144 -12.92 -15.28 -15.71
N GLU A 145 -13.41 -14.94 -14.52
CA GLU A 145 -14.83 -15.07 -14.16
C GLU A 145 -15.75 -14.20 -15.04
N ASP A 146 -15.38 -12.96 -15.33
CA ASP A 146 -16.16 -12.04 -16.18
C ASP A 146 -16.21 -12.52 -17.63
N VAL A 147 -15.08 -13.01 -18.17
CA VAL A 147 -15.02 -13.62 -19.50
C VAL A 147 -15.90 -14.87 -19.54
N ALA A 148 -15.81 -15.74 -18.54
CA ALA A 148 -16.66 -16.92 -18.44
C ALA A 148 -18.15 -16.57 -18.40
N ASN A 149 -18.55 -15.65 -17.51
CA ASN A 149 -19.92 -15.17 -17.42
C ASN A 149 -20.40 -14.61 -18.77
N LYS A 150 -19.53 -13.86 -19.49
CA LYS A 150 -19.89 -13.30 -20.79
C LYS A 150 -20.07 -14.36 -21.87
N LEU A 151 -19.23 -15.41 -21.86
CA LEU A 151 -19.36 -16.55 -22.74
C LEU A 151 -20.63 -17.35 -22.43
N ASP A 152 -20.97 -17.54 -21.15
CA ASP A 152 -22.19 -18.21 -20.70
C ASP A 152 -23.45 -17.43 -21.10
N GLU A 153 -23.47 -16.10 -20.91
CA GLU A 153 -24.56 -15.21 -21.39
C GLU A 153 -24.83 -15.36 -22.90
N HIS A 154 -23.77 -15.59 -23.69
CA HIS A 154 -23.87 -15.73 -25.15
C HIS A 154 -23.99 -17.19 -25.61
N ASN A 155 -24.14 -18.15 -24.67
CA ASN A 155 -24.17 -19.59 -24.95
C ASN A 155 -22.96 -20.09 -25.77
N ILE A 156 -21.79 -19.53 -25.50
CA ILE A 156 -20.52 -19.91 -26.12
C ILE A 156 -19.84 -20.94 -25.22
N TYR A 157 -19.64 -22.15 -25.74
CA TYR A 157 -18.97 -23.23 -25.01
C TYR A 157 -17.46 -23.01 -24.93
N TYR A 158 -16.89 -23.17 -23.74
CA TYR A 158 -15.46 -23.06 -23.49
C TYR A 158 -14.95 -24.17 -22.55
N GLY A 159 -13.68 -24.53 -22.68
CA GLY A 159 -12.92 -25.30 -21.69
C GLY A 159 -11.99 -24.39 -20.89
N ARG A 160 -11.59 -24.81 -19.68
CA ARG A 160 -10.68 -24.06 -18.80
C ARG A 160 -9.36 -24.77 -18.58
N ASP A 161 -8.34 -23.98 -18.24
CA ASP A 161 -7.06 -24.43 -17.69
C ASP A 161 -6.36 -25.51 -18.54
N ILE A 162 -6.28 -25.30 -19.86
CA ILE A 162 -5.71 -26.28 -20.79
C ILE A 162 -4.18 -26.07 -20.92
N PRO A 163 -3.37 -27.09 -20.62
CA PRO A 163 -1.95 -27.09 -20.95
C PRO A 163 -1.73 -27.49 -22.43
N ILE A 164 -1.02 -26.64 -23.19
CA ILE A 164 -0.62 -26.89 -24.58
C ILE A 164 0.90 -26.92 -24.66
N ILE A 165 1.45 -27.98 -25.26
CA ILE A 165 2.89 -28.14 -25.45
C ILE A 165 3.28 -27.48 -26.77
N GLY A 166 4.15 -26.48 -26.71
CA GLY A 166 4.70 -25.81 -27.89
C GLY A 166 5.71 -26.71 -28.63
N SER A 167 6.03 -26.34 -29.87
CA SER A 167 7.02 -27.06 -30.70
C SER A 167 8.43 -27.14 -30.09
N SER A 168 8.75 -26.27 -29.14
CA SER A 168 9.97 -26.26 -28.35
C SER A 168 9.95 -27.20 -27.13
N GLY A 169 8.82 -27.85 -26.84
CA GLY A 169 8.63 -28.69 -25.64
C GLY A 169 8.20 -27.93 -24.39
N VAL A 170 8.04 -26.61 -24.45
CA VAL A 170 7.55 -25.79 -23.33
C VAL A 170 6.03 -25.95 -23.18
N VAL A 171 5.56 -26.16 -21.95
CA VAL A 171 4.12 -26.21 -21.63
C VAL A 171 3.60 -24.80 -21.38
N HIS A 172 2.57 -24.41 -22.11
CA HIS A 172 1.83 -23.15 -21.94
C HIS A 172 0.44 -23.45 -21.40
N ASN A 173 0.03 -22.79 -20.32
CA ASN A 173 -1.32 -22.91 -19.78
C ASN A 173 -2.20 -21.78 -20.33
N PHE A 174 -3.39 -22.12 -20.81
CA PHE A 174 -4.39 -21.17 -21.28
C PHE A 174 -5.64 -21.22 -20.40
N ASP A 175 -6.13 -20.05 -19.97
CA ASP A 175 -7.29 -19.93 -19.08
C ASP A 175 -8.59 -20.36 -19.77
N PHE A 176 -8.70 -20.10 -21.08
CA PHE A 176 -9.84 -20.49 -21.93
C PHE A 176 -9.40 -21.10 -23.24
N PHE A 177 -10.17 -22.08 -23.69
CA PHE A 177 -10.15 -22.56 -25.07
C PHE A 177 -11.57 -22.68 -25.61
N ILE A 178 -11.80 -22.07 -26.77
CA ILE A 178 -13.09 -22.08 -27.46
C ILE A 178 -12.92 -22.93 -28.71
N SER A 179 -13.72 -24.00 -28.81
CA SER A 179 -13.75 -24.83 -30.02
C SER A 179 -14.57 -24.15 -31.09
N ALA A 180 -14.01 -23.96 -32.29
CA ALA A 180 -14.79 -23.56 -33.45
C ALA A 180 -15.84 -24.65 -33.76
N LYS A 181 -17.10 -24.28 -33.93
CA LYS A 181 -18.09 -25.19 -34.53
C LYS A 181 -17.65 -25.48 -35.96
N LYS A 182 -17.44 -26.76 -36.29
CA LYS A 182 -17.21 -27.21 -37.66
C LYS A 182 -18.52 -27.04 -38.43
N ASN A 183 -18.65 -25.94 -39.19
CA ASN A 183 -19.73 -25.62 -40.13
C ASN A 183 -21.16 -25.96 -39.64
N GLN A 184 -21.87 -24.97 -39.11
CA GLN A 184 -23.32 -24.94 -39.34
C GLN A 184 -23.52 -24.69 -40.84
N LYS A 185 -23.86 -25.75 -41.58
CA LYS A 185 -24.61 -25.62 -42.84
C LYS A 185 -26.08 -25.37 -42.51
#